data_AF-A0A412KQB0-F1
#
_entry.id   AF-A0A412KQB0-F1
#
_cell.length_a   1.000
_cell.length_b   1.000
_cell.length_c   1.000
_cell.angle_alpha   90.00
_cell.angle_beta   90.00
_cell.angle_gamma   90.00
#
_symmetry.space_group_name_H-M   'P 1'
#
loop_
_entity.id
_entity.type
_entity.pdbx_description
1 polymer ?
#
loop_
_entity_poly.entity_id
_entity_poly.type
_entity_poly.pdbx_seq_one_letter_code
_entity_poly.pdbx_strand_id
1 'polypeptide(L)'
;MPLIPDEKQKNDFVSWIKKYNRKNAENIIIFLVILGNQIHQKILKITDIHELDLLLNKISLKKGKRKRSYVEALKVYKNYLNYLQEKSQENHKAEQYIGGELFADQSKRGTAAVKESNGFDFEPYRKIIMTKFPRGFRIESKLDIKRFRAFWEIANGTELSDNDTVIRERIAHNTIRYRDFVYLPEMMASEKTQKKLLAYIESCFHDGKKGVYFEALYNEFQSEFEDKCINNPDMLKSYLSGIDKRKYYIHKNYLTATACTEIKPVDEVRDYMVSLGIPISFDNLYKALPYIDADTVYRTVTGTNSRAFVRNQKGEYFHADIIQFTQHELDVIDDLIHQSIDNKGYMGGKELTDEIERCFPSIIERYPFLTWLGLRDVLAYKLQNKFSFKGKIISPYGKDLSMADIFAYFAKTHDYFTLDQLNGLKQDLGTPIYFDDVYAHSLRINQEDFVSRDQASFDTEATDYAISRFCTNDYIPLKYVSFFGSFPDVCFPWNEFLLEHYVADFSKKFKLLHTGFNAGTPVGAIVKRSSHYSDFEEVMITELADSKIHLNRENALQYLVDIGLLARKNYGGIEQILSKAKLQRQRKG
;
A
#
# COMPACT_ATOMS: atom_id res chain seq x y z
N MET A 1 19.81 23.88 4.30
CA MET A 1 20.02 22.55 4.91
C MET A 1 19.78 21.48 3.85
N PRO A 2 20.62 20.44 3.72
CA PRO A 2 20.34 19.35 2.80
C PRO A 2 19.10 18.59 3.26
N LEU A 3 18.21 18.26 2.30
CA LEU A 3 17.00 17.48 2.52
C LEU A 3 17.38 16.07 3.02
N ILE A 4 17.11 15.79 4.29
CA ILE A 4 17.26 14.45 4.87
C ILE A 4 16.11 13.59 4.31
N PRO A 5 16.36 12.37 3.78
CA PRO A 5 15.29 11.50 3.27
C PRO A 5 14.23 11.20 4.33
N ASP A 6 12.94 11.19 3.94
CA ASP A 6 11.77 11.04 4.82
C ASP A 6 11.89 9.85 5.81
N GLU A 7 12.44 8.71 5.36
CA GLU A 7 12.65 7.54 6.22
C GLU A 7 13.78 7.72 7.24
N LYS A 8 14.83 8.45 6.88
CA LYS A 8 15.97 8.70 7.75
C LYS A 8 15.57 9.61 8.91
N GLN A 9 14.84 10.69 8.63
CA GLN A 9 14.36 11.61 9.68
C GLN A 9 13.38 10.94 10.64
N LYS A 10 12.52 10.05 10.13
CA LYS A 10 11.62 9.21 10.93
C LYS A 10 12.40 8.22 11.81
N ASN A 11 13.39 7.52 11.26
CA ASN A 11 14.20 6.56 12.00
C ASN A 11 15.10 7.23 13.06
N ASP A 12 15.63 8.41 12.76
CA ASP A 12 16.44 9.20 13.68
C ASP A 12 15.59 9.72 14.86
N PHE A 13 14.37 10.21 14.59
CA PHE A 13 13.44 10.63 15.65
C PHE A 13 12.98 9.45 16.52
N VAL A 14 12.63 8.31 15.93
CA VAL A 14 12.23 7.09 16.66
C VAL A 14 13.37 6.59 17.55
N SER A 15 14.62 6.65 17.07
CA SER A 15 15.79 6.26 17.86
C SER A 15 16.05 7.25 18.99
N TRP A 16 15.91 8.55 18.73
CA TRP A 16 16.07 9.60 19.73
C TRP A 16 15.02 9.52 20.84
N ILE A 17 13.74 9.35 20.50
CA ILE A 17 12.67 9.32 21.51
C ILE A 17 12.72 8.07 22.39
N LYS A 18 13.10 6.92 21.82
CA LYS A 18 13.34 5.69 22.60
C LYS A 18 14.52 5.84 23.56
N LYS A 19 15.51 6.68 23.22
CA LYS A 19 16.65 6.96 24.08
C LYS A 19 16.32 7.94 25.21
N TYR A 20 15.63 9.04 24.92
CA TYR A 20 15.45 10.16 25.86
C TYR A 20 14.05 10.27 26.49
N ASN A 21 13.03 9.53 26.02
CA ASN A 21 11.66 9.61 26.54
C ASN A 21 10.99 8.23 26.66
N ARG A 22 11.64 7.31 27.38
CA ARG A 22 11.30 5.87 27.45
C ARG A 22 9.87 5.56 27.90
N LYS A 23 9.28 6.34 28.82
CA LYS A 23 7.95 6.05 29.39
C LYS A 23 6.80 6.37 28.43
N ASN A 24 6.96 7.37 27.57
CA ASN A 24 5.89 7.86 26.67
C ASN A 24 6.21 7.68 25.18
N ALA A 25 7.35 7.07 24.84
CA ALA A 25 7.84 6.92 23.47
C ALA A 25 6.82 6.25 22.53
N GLU A 26 6.18 5.16 22.96
CA GLU A 26 5.23 4.41 22.13
C GLU A 26 3.99 5.24 21.78
N ASN A 27 3.42 5.94 22.76
CA ASN A 27 2.28 6.83 22.55
C ASN A 27 2.63 7.97 21.58
N ILE A 28 3.80 8.59 21.73
CA ILE A 28 4.22 9.71 20.87
C ILE A 28 4.50 9.24 19.44
N ILE A 29 5.13 8.07 19.28
CA ILE A 29 5.32 7.44 17.97
C ILE A 29 3.96 7.16 17.33
N ILE A 30 3.01 6.60 18.08
CA ILE A 30 1.66 6.33 17.56
C ILE A 30 1.00 7.63 17.05
N PHE A 31 1.07 8.74 17.80
CA PHE A 31 0.40 9.98 17.40
C PHE A 31 1.05 10.73 16.23
N LEU A 32 2.37 10.72 16.11
CA LEU A 32 3.10 11.50 15.08
C LEU A 32 3.48 10.69 13.85
N VAL A 33 3.59 9.36 13.99
CA VAL A 33 4.15 8.46 12.98
C VAL A 33 3.10 7.51 12.39
N ILE A 34 2.10 7.11 13.18
CA ILE A 34 1.14 6.05 12.81
C ILE A 34 -0.27 6.59 12.59
N LEU A 35 -0.79 7.45 13.49
CA LEU A 35 -2.15 7.99 13.46
C LEU A 35 -2.20 9.42 12.92
N GLY A 36 -1.45 9.72 11.85
CA GLY A 36 -1.48 11.02 11.18
C GLY A 36 -2.91 11.42 10.84
N ASN A 37 -3.50 12.31 11.64
CA ASN A 37 -4.84 12.84 11.39
C ASN A 37 -4.82 13.58 10.04
N GLN A 38 -5.93 13.56 9.27
CA GLN A 38 -5.99 14.10 7.89
C GLN A 38 -5.37 15.49 7.71
N ILE A 39 -5.36 16.30 8.76
CA ILE A 39 -4.83 17.67 8.73
C ILE A 39 -3.29 17.68 8.57
N HIS A 40 -2.55 16.68 9.05
CA HIS A 40 -1.07 16.72 9.04
C HIS A 40 -0.38 15.34 8.95
N GLN A 41 -0.55 14.61 7.84
CA GLN A 41 0.22 13.38 7.55
C GLN A 41 1.74 13.61 7.38
N LYS A 42 2.21 14.86 7.45
CA LYS A 42 3.59 15.29 7.17
C LYS A 42 4.26 16.06 8.32
N ILE A 43 3.88 15.84 9.58
CA ILE A 43 4.48 16.58 10.72
C ILE A 43 6.00 16.43 10.78
N LEU A 44 6.52 15.23 10.53
CA LEU A 44 7.96 14.99 10.56
C LEU A 44 8.73 15.67 9.41
N LYS A 45 8.03 16.32 8.46
CA LYS A 45 8.64 17.13 7.40
C LYS A 45 8.86 18.58 7.84
N ILE A 46 8.22 19.01 8.92
CA ILE A 46 8.39 20.34 9.47
C ILE A 46 9.73 20.36 10.20
N THR A 47 10.75 20.89 9.56
CA THR A 47 12.09 21.10 10.13
C THR A 47 12.27 22.50 10.71
N ASP A 48 11.37 23.43 10.37
CA ASP A 48 11.33 24.78 10.93
C ASP A 48 10.53 24.79 12.24
N ILE A 49 11.19 25.19 13.32
CA ILE A 49 10.60 25.28 14.66
C ILE A 49 9.49 26.34 14.71
N HIS A 50 9.60 27.43 13.93
CA HIS A 50 8.60 28.49 13.90
C HIS A 50 7.30 28.00 13.24
N GLU A 51 7.39 27.21 12.16
CA GLU A 51 6.24 26.56 11.53
C GLU A 51 5.55 25.56 12.49
N LEU A 52 6.35 24.83 13.28
CA LEU A 52 5.85 23.93 14.31
C LEU A 52 5.12 24.68 15.45
N ASP A 53 5.58 25.88 15.83
CA ASP A 53 4.95 26.73 16.84
C ASP A 53 3.61 27.31 16.36
N LEU A 54 3.51 27.71 15.09
CA LEU A 54 2.23 28.11 14.48
C LEU A 54 1.22 26.96 14.49
N LEU A 55 1.69 25.74 14.21
CA LEU A 55 0.86 24.53 14.23
C LEU A 55 0.40 24.15 15.65
N LEU A 56 1.30 24.26 16.63
CA LEU A 56 0.98 24.10 18.06
C LEU A 56 -0.10 25.10 18.51
N ASN A 57 0.00 26.37 18.11
CA ASN A 57 -0.98 27.41 18.42
C ASN A 57 -2.33 27.17 17.72
N LYS A 58 -2.34 26.73 16.47
CA LYS A 58 -3.58 26.40 15.75
C LYS A 58 -4.35 25.24 16.38
N ILE A 59 -3.63 24.24 16.90
CA ILE A 59 -4.22 23.05 17.53
C ILE A 59 -4.63 23.34 18.98
N SER A 60 -3.90 24.21 19.68
CA SER A 60 -4.24 24.66 21.04
C SER A 60 -5.55 25.45 21.10
N LEU A 61 -6.08 25.95 19.97
CA LEU A 61 -7.35 26.67 19.89
C LEU A 61 -8.58 25.79 19.60
N LYS A 62 -8.43 24.54 19.14
CA LYS A 62 -9.56 23.63 18.83
C LYS A 62 -10.09 22.87 20.07
N LYS A 63 -11.36 22.43 20.07
CA LYS A 63 -11.97 21.59 21.14
C LYS A 63 -11.96 20.09 20.76
N GLY A 64 -11.53 19.19 21.66
CA GLY A 64 -11.58 17.73 21.43
C GLY A 64 -10.81 16.86 22.45
N LYS A 65 -11.29 15.63 22.72
CA LYS A 65 -10.74 14.69 23.74
C LYS A 65 -9.29 14.25 23.50
N ARG A 66 -8.82 14.17 22.24
CA ARG A 66 -7.45 13.72 21.87
C ARG A 66 -6.41 14.85 21.75
N LYS A 67 -6.79 16.11 22.04
CA LYS A 67 -5.94 17.29 21.87
C LYS A 67 -4.70 17.28 22.74
N ARG A 68 -4.83 16.92 24.04
CA ARG A 68 -3.72 17.00 25.00
C ARG A 68 -2.54 16.12 24.58
N SER A 69 -2.82 14.88 24.20
CA SER A 69 -1.81 13.92 23.75
C SER A 69 -1.11 14.35 22.46
N TYR A 70 -1.83 15.00 21.54
CA TYR A 70 -1.25 15.50 20.29
C TYR A 70 -0.33 16.71 20.50
N VAL A 71 -0.75 17.64 21.37
CA VAL A 71 0.07 18.80 21.76
C VAL A 71 1.33 18.36 22.50
N GLU A 72 1.22 17.36 23.38
CA GLU A 72 2.36 16.78 24.09
C GLU A 72 3.35 16.13 23.12
N ALA A 73 2.85 15.36 22.16
CA ALA A 73 3.68 14.74 21.13
C ALA A 73 4.45 15.78 20.29
N LEU A 74 3.77 16.85 19.83
CA LEU A 74 4.39 17.94 19.07
C LEU A 74 5.47 18.69 19.86
N LYS A 75 5.26 18.92 21.16
CA LYS A 75 6.30 19.51 22.04
C LYS A 75 7.55 18.64 22.12
N VAL A 76 7.39 17.31 22.16
CA VAL A 76 8.53 16.39 22.17
C VAL A 76 9.26 16.40 20.83
N TYR A 77 8.54 16.54 19.72
CA TYR A 77 9.16 16.71 18.40
C TYR A 77 9.91 18.06 18.28
N LYS A 78 9.38 19.14 18.85
CA LYS A 78 10.09 20.43 18.96
C LYS A 78 11.43 20.28 19.69
N ASN A 79 11.43 19.58 20.81
CA ASN A 79 12.66 19.33 21.58
C ASN A 79 13.69 18.53 20.79
N TYR A 80 13.24 17.61 19.94
CA TYR A 80 14.12 16.89 19.03
C TYR A 80 14.77 17.81 17.98
N LEU A 81 14.00 18.75 17.39
CA LEU A 81 14.55 19.72 16.44
C LEU A 81 15.56 20.67 17.11
N ASN A 82 15.29 21.12 18.33
CA ASN A 82 16.24 21.90 19.14
C ASN A 82 17.53 21.12 19.39
N TYR A 83 17.42 19.84 19.77
CA TYR A 83 18.58 18.95 19.96
C TYR A 83 19.44 18.83 18.68
N LEU A 84 18.80 18.78 17.50
CA LEU A 84 19.55 18.76 16.23
C LEU A 84 20.26 20.09 15.95
N GLN A 85 19.66 21.23 16.30
CA GLN A 85 20.30 22.54 16.15
C GLN A 85 21.49 22.70 17.10
N GLU A 86 21.37 22.31 18.37
CA GLU A 86 22.45 22.35 19.35
C GLU A 86 23.64 21.47 18.92
N LYS A 87 23.36 20.25 18.46
CA LYS A 87 24.39 19.32 17.96
C LYS A 87 25.10 19.85 16.71
N SER A 88 24.41 20.62 15.86
CA SER A 88 25.04 21.26 14.70
C SER A 88 25.96 22.42 15.09
N GLN A 89 25.62 23.17 16.15
CA GLN A 89 26.45 24.26 16.66
C GLN A 89 27.69 23.77 17.43
N GLU A 90 27.60 22.65 18.14
CA GLU A 90 28.77 22.00 18.79
C GLU A 90 29.79 21.51 17.76
N ASN A 91 29.33 20.94 16.64
CA ASN A 91 30.21 20.48 15.56
C ASN A 91 30.92 21.65 14.86
N HIS A 92 30.26 22.79 14.66
CA HIS A 92 30.91 23.99 14.09
C HIS A 92 31.89 24.68 15.04
N LYS A 93 31.69 24.59 16.37
CA LYS A 93 32.69 25.06 17.35
C LYS A 93 33.94 24.17 17.37
N ALA A 94 33.80 22.86 17.13
CA ALA A 94 34.94 21.94 17.06
C ALA A 94 35.80 22.15 15.79
N GLU A 95 35.20 22.56 14.67
CA GLU A 95 35.90 22.81 13.40
C GLU A 95 36.71 24.12 13.39
N GLN A 96 36.35 25.11 14.22
CA GLN A 96 37.10 26.38 14.32
C GLN A 96 38.42 26.28 15.10
N TYR A 97 38.64 25.22 15.88
CA TYR A 97 39.86 25.03 16.67
C TYR A 97 41.01 24.32 15.92
N ILE A 98 40.78 23.83 14.70
CA ILE A 98 41.77 23.04 13.93
C ILE A 98 42.46 23.89 12.83
N GLY A 99 42.02 25.14 12.63
CA GLY A 99 42.42 25.97 11.49
C GLY A 99 43.71 26.79 11.60
N GLY A 100 44.58 26.57 12.59
CA GLY A 100 45.75 27.43 12.78
C GLY A 100 47.01 26.69 13.24
N GLU A 101 47.76 26.10 12.30
CA GLU A 101 49.22 26.24 12.20
C GLU A 101 49.80 25.49 10.98
N LEU A 102 50.09 26.30 9.96
CA LEU A 102 51.27 26.34 9.08
C LEU A 102 52.01 25.06 8.62
N PHE A 103 52.12 25.02 7.29
CA PHE A 103 53.08 24.32 6.44
C PHE A 103 54.55 24.63 6.75
N ALA A 104 55.39 23.58 6.72
CA ALA A 104 56.71 23.45 6.09
C ALA A 104 57.25 22.03 6.41
N ASP A 105 58.17 21.37 5.72
CA ASP A 105 58.59 21.26 4.32
C ASP A 105 59.50 19.99 4.31
N GLN A 106 59.67 19.38 3.13
CA GLN A 106 60.73 18.44 2.72
C GLN A 106 60.91 17.06 3.40
N SER A 107 60.66 16.05 2.55
CA SER A 107 61.61 14.98 2.20
C SER A 107 62.18 14.11 3.34
N LYS A 108 61.77 12.83 3.35
CA LYS A 108 62.65 11.69 2.98
C LYS A 108 61.91 10.38 3.24
N ARG A 109 62.20 9.42 2.37
CA ARG A 109 61.99 7.98 2.54
C ARG A 109 62.06 7.56 4.01
N GLY A 110 60.94 7.08 4.52
CA GLY A 110 60.85 6.21 5.68
C GLY A 110 59.98 5.04 5.28
N THR A 111 60.60 3.91 4.96
CA THR A 111 59.99 2.59 4.99
C THR A 111 59.21 2.42 6.29
N ALA A 112 57.89 2.61 6.26
CA ALA A 112 57.01 2.15 7.33
C ALA A 112 56.83 0.65 7.10
N ALA A 113 57.74 -0.10 7.71
CA ALA A 113 57.70 -1.53 7.82
C ALA A 113 56.28 -2.00 8.15
N VAL A 114 55.83 -3.00 7.40
CA VAL A 114 54.86 -3.98 7.84
C VAL A 114 55.25 -4.35 9.27
N LYS A 115 54.45 -3.92 10.26
CA LYS A 115 54.48 -4.58 11.57
C LYS A 115 53.87 -5.94 11.34
N GLU A 116 54.74 -6.87 10.95
CA GLU A 116 54.54 -8.29 11.17
C GLU A 116 54.03 -8.42 12.61
N SER A 117 52.82 -8.94 12.74
CA SER A 117 52.36 -9.40 14.03
C SER A 117 53.39 -10.41 14.53
N ASN A 118 54.00 -10.11 15.68
CA ASN A 118 54.70 -11.10 16.50
C ASN A 118 54.03 -12.47 16.33
N GLY A 119 54.83 -13.51 16.08
CA GLY A 119 54.41 -14.88 15.79
C GLY A 119 53.52 -15.50 16.88
N PHE A 120 52.28 -15.06 16.93
CA PHE A 120 51.23 -15.58 17.77
C PHE A 120 50.49 -16.64 16.96
N ASP A 121 50.59 -17.89 17.41
CA ASP A 121 49.92 -18.99 16.74
C ASP A 121 48.40 -18.93 17.02
N PHE A 122 47.63 -18.63 15.97
CA PHE A 122 46.17 -18.61 16.03
C PHE A 122 45.54 -19.98 15.79
N GLU A 123 46.31 -21.00 15.36
CA GLU A 123 45.80 -22.34 15.09
C GLU A 123 45.12 -23.00 16.29
N PRO A 124 45.61 -22.87 17.54
CA PRO A 124 44.92 -23.39 18.71
C PRO A 124 43.52 -22.78 18.90
N TYR A 125 43.36 -21.47 18.65
CA TYR A 125 42.06 -20.79 18.71
C TYR A 125 41.13 -21.30 17.63
N ARG A 126 41.64 -21.41 16.39
CA ARG A 126 40.87 -21.89 15.24
C ARG A 126 40.39 -23.33 15.46
N LYS A 127 41.27 -24.22 15.95
CA LYS A 127 40.94 -25.63 16.23
C LYS A 127 39.83 -25.77 17.28
N ILE A 128 39.88 -25.00 18.36
CA ILE A 128 38.83 -25.03 19.40
C ILE A 128 37.50 -24.53 18.86
N ILE A 129 37.49 -23.41 18.13
CA ILE A 129 36.25 -22.87 17.53
C ILE A 129 35.65 -23.89 16.55
N MET A 130 36.48 -24.44 15.65
CA MET A 130 36.03 -25.38 14.62
C MET A 130 35.46 -26.67 15.22
N THR A 131 36.09 -27.21 16.27
CA THR A 131 35.69 -28.52 16.83
C THR A 131 34.63 -28.45 17.92
N LYS A 132 34.62 -27.39 18.74
CA LYS A 132 33.73 -27.28 19.91
C LYS A 132 32.58 -26.29 19.72
N PHE A 133 32.66 -25.41 18.73
CA PHE A 133 31.63 -24.41 18.44
C PHE A 133 31.18 -24.45 16.98
N PRO A 134 30.72 -25.61 16.45
CA PRO A 134 30.39 -25.78 15.03
C PRO A 134 29.27 -24.87 14.53
N ARG A 135 28.44 -24.34 15.43
CA ARG A 135 27.34 -23.39 15.11
C ARG A 135 27.73 -21.91 15.32
N GLY A 136 29.03 -21.64 15.45
CA GLY A 136 29.58 -20.32 15.73
C GLY A 136 29.79 -20.06 17.22
N PHE A 137 30.67 -19.11 17.50
CA PHE A 137 31.05 -18.70 18.85
C PHE A 137 30.40 -17.36 19.21
N ARG A 138 29.78 -17.23 20.39
CA ARG A 138 29.19 -15.96 20.83
C ARG A 138 30.25 -15.09 21.52
N ILE A 139 30.73 -14.07 20.82
CA ILE A 139 31.93 -13.32 21.21
C ILE A 139 31.75 -12.54 22.53
N GLU A 140 30.55 -12.06 22.83
CA GLU A 140 30.23 -11.31 24.06
C GLU A 140 29.75 -12.20 25.23
N SER A 141 29.60 -13.50 25.01
CA SER A 141 29.05 -14.44 26.01
C SER A 141 30.10 -14.82 27.06
N LYS A 142 29.88 -14.40 28.31
CA LYS A 142 30.74 -14.82 29.45
C LYS A 142 30.75 -16.34 29.62
N LEU A 143 29.65 -17.02 29.33
CA LEU A 143 29.56 -18.48 29.44
C LEU A 143 30.38 -19.16 28.34
N ASP A 144 30.35 -18.66 27.11
CA ASP A 144 31.10 -19.28 26.02
C ASP A 144 32.60 -18.97 26.13
N ILE A 145 32.99 -17.82 26.68
CA ILE A 145 34.39 -17.55 27.05
C ILE A 145 34.89 -18.54 28.12
N LYS A 146 34.08 -18.80 29.17
CA LYS A 146 34.41 -19.82 30.18
C LYS A 146 34.56 -21.21 29.57
N ARG A 147 33.63 -21.60 28.68
CA ARG A 147 33.72 -22.87 27.94
C ARG A 147 34.95 -22.93 27.05
N PHE A 148 35.28 -21.83 26.38
CA PHE A 148 36.48 -21.73 25.55
C PHE A 148 37.75 -21.95 26.37
N ARG A 149 37.88 -21.32 27.55
CA ARG A 149 39.02 -21.55 28.47
C ARG A 149 39.11 -23.01 28.92
N ALA A 150 37.99 -23.62 29.30
CA ALA A 150 37.97 -25.04 29.69
C ALA A 150 38.40 -25.95 28.53
N PHE A 151 37.92 -25.69 27.31
CA PHE A 151 38.34 -26.46 26.13
C PHE A 151 39.80 -26.19 25.73
N TRP A 152 40.31 -24.99 25.99
CA TRP A 152 41.72 -24.66 25.80
C TRP A 152 42.62 -25.49 26.71
N GLU A 153 42.30 -25.53 28.00
CA GLU A 153 43.06 -26.30 28.99
C GLU A 153 43.06 -27.81 28.65
N ILE A 154 41.90 -28.34 28.25
CA ILE A 154 41.78 -29.74 27.79
C ILE A 154 42.61 -30.02 26.53
N ALA A 155 42.65 -29.08 25.57
CA ALA A 155 43.30 -29.30 24.28
C ALA A 155 44.82 -29.07 24.31
N ASN A 156 45.28 -28.13 25.15
CA ASN A 156 46.67 -27.64 25.15
C ASN A 156 47.42 -27.93 26.47
N GLY A 157 46.76 -28.52 27.46
CA GLY A 157 47.36 -28.92 28.75
C GLY A 157 47.81 -27.77 29.64
N THR A 158 47.48 -26.52 29.28
CA THR A 158 47.88 -25.29 29.97
C THR A 158 46.71 -24.33 30.07
N GLU A 159 46.61 -23.62 31.20
CA GLU A 159 45.57 -22.61 31.40
C GLU A 159 45.83 -21.39 30.51
N LEU A 160 44.78 -20.87 29.88
CA LEU A 160 44.88 -19.68 29.03
C LEU A 160 45.02 -18.42 29.91
N SER A 161 46.23 -17.88 30.00
CA SER A 161 46.56 -16.75 30.89
C SER A 161 46.03 -15.39 30.41
N ASP A 162 45.58 -15.29 29.16
CA ASP A 162 45.03 -14.04 28.62
C ASP A 162 43.72 -13.65 29.31
N ASN A 163 43.48 -12.35 29.44
CA ASN A 163 42.20 -11.84 29.91
C ASN A 163 41.09 -12.01 28.83
N ASP A 164 39.83 -11.91 29.25
CA ASP A 164 38.70 -12.12 28.35
C ASP A 164 38.69 -11.15 27.15
N THR A 165 39.21 -9.93 27.29
CA THR A 165 39.26 -8.92 26.22
C THR A 165 40.24 -9.33 25.13
N VAL A 166 41.45 -9.76 25.51
CA VAL A 166 42.48 -10.24 24.57
C VAL A 166 42.03 -11.51 23.85
N ILE A 167 41.32 -12.42 24.55
CA ILE A 167 40.73 -13.61 23.92
C ILE A 167 39.73 -13.20 22.83
N ARG A 168 38.85 -12.23 23.11
CA ARG A 168 37.89 -11.72 22.11
C ARG A 168 38.57 -11.12 20.91
N GLU A 169 39.60 -10.30 21.11
CA GLU A 169 40.35 -9.66 20.03
C GLU A 169 41.03 -10.70 19.12
N ARG A 170 41.66 -11.73 19.71
CA ARG A 170 42.32 -12.80 18.95
C ARG A 170 41.35 -13.68 18.17
N ILE A 171 40.20 -13.98 18.77
CA ILE A 171 39.11 -14.68 18.07
C ILE A 171 38.58 -13.82 16.93
N ALA A 172 38.29 -12.54 17.18
CA ALA A 172 37.75 -11.62 16.18
C ALA A 172 38.71 -11.40 14.99
N HIS A 173 40.02 -11.51 15.19
CA HIS A 173 41.00 -11.36 14.13
C HIS A 173 40.89 -12.44 13.04
N ASN A 174 40.46 -13.66 13.40
CA ASN A 174 40.42 -14.82 12.51
C ASN A 174 39.02 -15.21 12.08
N THR A 175 38.00 -14.44 12.47
CA THR A 175 36.60 -14.82 12.32
C THR A 175 35.79 -13.71 11.66
N ILE A 176 34.70 -14.13 11.03
CA ILE A 176 33.71 -13.26 10.42
C ILE A 176 32.56 -13.09 11.40
N ARG A 177 32.25 -11.84 11.73
CA ARG A 177 31.18 -11.51 12.67
C ARG A 177 29.83 -11.41 11.95
N TYR A 178 28.84 -12.06 12.52
CA TYR A 178 27.43 -11.86 12.20
C TYR A 178 26.62 -11.74 13.49
N ARG A 179 26.08 -10.53 13.73
CA ARG A 179 25.40 -10.18 14.98
C ARG A 179 26.30 -10.46 16.20
N ASP A 180 25.87 -11.33 17.10
CA ASP A 180 26.59 -11.72 18.32
C ASP A 180 27.54 -12.91 18.12
N PHE A 181 27.49 -13.55 16.95
CA PHE A 181 28.27 -14.73 16.63
C PHE A 181 29.47 -14.39 15.75
N VAL A 182 30.52 -15.19 15.89
CA VAL A 182 31.67 -15.19 15.01
C VAL A 182 31.92 -16.59 14.48
N TYR A 183 32.34 -16.67 13.22
CA TYR A 183 32.52 -17.91 12.48
C TYR A 183 33.89 -17.89 11.79
N LEU A 184 34.55 -19.05 11.71
CA LEU A 184 35.70 -19.17 10.83
C LEU A 184 35.23 -19.19 9.36
N PRO A 185 35.97 -18.57 8.41
CA PRO A 185 35.59 -18.56 7.00
C PRO A 185 35.29 -19.95 6.44
N GLU A 186 36.06 -20.95 6.83
CA GLU A 186 35.95 -22.34 6.32
C GLU A 186 34.71 -23.07 6.89
N MET A 187 34.16 -22.58 8.00
CA MET A 187 32.88 -23.05 8.54
C MET A 187 31.69 -22.46 7.79
N MET A 188 31.86 -21.27 7.20
CA MET A 188 30.80 -20.56 6.48
C MET A 188 30.64 -21.07 5.06
N ALA A 189 31.74 -21.27 4.34
CA ALA A 189 31.73 -21.86 3.00
C ALA A 189 33.01 -22.68 2.76
N SER A 190 32.87 -23.75 1.96
CA SER A 190 34.04 -24.53 1.54
C SER A 190 34.92 -23.72 0.57
N GLU A 191 36.20 -24.05 0.46
CA GLU A 191 37.10 -23.39 -0.50
C GLU A 191 36.58 -23.52 -1.95
N LYS A 192 35.96 -24.65 -2.28
CA LYS A 192 35.31 -24.89 -3.58
C LYS A 192 34.13 -23.94 -3.80
N THR A 193 33.23 -23.83 -2.82
CA THR A 193 32.07 -22.92 -2.84
C THR A 193 32.53 -21.46 -2.96
N GLN A 194 33.54 -21.08 -2.18
CA GLN A 194 34.11 -19.74 -2.23
C GLN A 194 34.64 -19.38 -3.63
N LYS A 195 35.43 -20.28 -4.24
CA LYS A 195 35.97 -20.06 -5.59
C LYS A 195 34.85 -19.91 -6.63
N LYS A 196 33.83 -20.76 -6.57
CA LYS A 196 32.66 -20.67 -7.47
C LYS A 196 31.87 -19.38 -7.29
N LEU A 197 31.60 -19.00 -6.05
CA LEU A 197 30.88 -17.77 -5.71
C LEU A 197 31.60 -16.54 -6.25
N LEU A 198 32.91 -16.45 -6.03
CA LEU A 198 33.72 -15.33 -6.52
C LEU A 198 33.78 -15.30 -8.05
N ALA A 199 33.92 -16.45 -8.71
CA ALA A 199 33.94 -16.54 -10.17
C ALA A 199 32.59 -16.12 -10.80
N TYR A 200 31.47 -16.47 -10.17
CA TYR A 200 30.14 -16.03 -10.61
C TYR A 200 29.96 -14.51 -10.48
N ILE A 201 30.44 -13.92 -9.39
CA ILE A 201 30.41 -12.47 -9.21
C ILE A 201 31.26 -11.77 -10.28
N GLU A 202 32.45 -12.31 -10.56
CA GLU A 202 33.34 -11.78 -11.60
C GLU A 202 32.74 -11.88 -12.99
N SER A 203 32.12 -13.01 -13.35
CA SER A 203 31.45 -13.16 -14.65
C SER A 203 30.31 -12.16 -14.80
N CYS A 204 29.55 -11.92 -13.73
CA CYS A 204 28.51 -10.91 -13.74
C CYS A 204 29.04 -9.51 -14.09
N PHE A 205 30.18 -9.12 -13.50
CA PHE A 205 30.81 -7.84 -13.81
C PHE A 205 31.45 -7.81 -15.20
N HIS A 206 32.00 -8.93 -15.66
CA HIS A 206 32.53 -9.05 -17.02
C HIS A 206 31.43 -8.90 -18.08
N ASP A 207 30.22 -9.41 -17.81
CA ASP A 207 29.04 -9.25 -18.66
C ASP A 207 28.46 -7.82 -18.65
N GLY A 208 29.08 -6.88 -17.93
CA GLY A 208 28.66 -5.48 -17.85
C GLY A 208 27.54 -5.20 -16.84
N LYS A 209 27.20 -6.16 -15.96
CA LYS A 209 26.18 -5.94 -14.91
C LYS A 209 26.70 -4.93 -13.89
N LYS A 210 25.87 -3.98 -13.47
CA LYS A 210 26.30 -2.89 -12.58
C LYS A 210 26.43 -3.34 -11.12
N GLY A 211 25.67 -4.35 -10.71
CA GLY A 211 25.88 -5.03 -9.43
C GLY A 211 25.04 -6.28 -9.26
N VAL A 212 25.26 -6.92 -8.10
CA VAL A 212 24.70 -8.24 -7.81
C VAL A 212 24.08 -8.23 -6.42
N TYR A 213 22.81 -8.61 -6.31
CA TYR A 213 22.05 -8.60 -5.07
C TYR A 213 22.34 -9.81 -4.19
N PHE A 214 22.47 -9.60 -2.87
CA PHE A 214 22.80 -10.68 -1.94
C PHE A 214 21.73 -11.76 -1.88
N GLU A 215 20.45 -11.39 -1.98
CA GLU A 215 19.34 -12.34 -2.04
C GLU A 215 19.45 -13.23 -3.28
N ALA A 216 19.74 -12.62 -4.43
CA ALA A 216 19.88 -13.30 -5.71
C ALA A 216 21.08 -14.27 -5.69
N LEU A 217 22.23 -13.79 -5.19
CA LEU A 217 23.42 -14.61 -4.94
C LEU A 217 23.15 -15.77 -3.98
N TYR A 218 22.42 -15.53 -2.89
CA TYR A 218 22.10 -16.57 -1.91
C TYR A 218 21.23 -17.66 -2.53
N ASN A 219 20.22 -17.28 -3.30
CA ASN A 219 19.32 -18.21 -3.97
C ASN A 219 20.06 -19.06 -5.03
N GLU A 220 20.96 -18.44 -5.81
CA GLU A 220 21.77 -19.14 -6.81
C GLU A 220 22.67 -20.23 -6.18
N PHE A 221 23.21 -19.95 -4.98
CA PHE A 221 24.14 -20.85 -4.29
C PHE A 221 23.50 -21.62 -3.13
N GLN A 222 22.16 -21.62 -3.01
CA GLN A 222 21.46 -22.15 -1.84
C GLN A 222 21.83 -23.61 -1.55
N SER A 223 21.89 -24.44 -2.58
CA SER A 223 22.27 -25.85 -2.47
C SER A 223 23.72 -26.05 -2.01
N GLU A 224 24.62 -25.12 -2.33
CA GLU A 224 26.02 -25.17 -1.89
C GLU A 224 26.20 -24.71 -0.43
N PHE A 225 25.20 -24.03 0.13
CA PHE A 225 25.15 -23.62 1.53
C PHE A 225 24.40 -24.61 2.43
N GLU A 226 23.82 -25.67 1.88
CA GLU A 226 23.25 -26.76 2.67
C GLU A 226 24.31 -27.36 3.61
N ASP A 227 23.92 -27.58 4.87
CA ASP A 227 24.80 -28.02 5.96
C ASP A 227 25.99 -27.09 6.29
N LYS A 228 25.97 -25.83 5.82
CA LYS A 228 26.95 -24.79 6.17
C LYS A 228 26.36 -23.72 7.09
N CYS A 229 27.20 -22.78 7.55
CA CYS A 229 26.74 -21.72 8.46
C CYS A 229 25.97 -20.59 7.75
N ILE A 230 26.14 -20.40 6.45
CA ILE A 230 25.42 -19.36 5.69
C ILE A 230 23.98 -19.82 5.44
N ASN A 231 23.00 -19.19 6.08
CA ASN A 231 21.59 -19.55 5.95
C ASN A 231 20.67 -18.38 5.56
N ASN A 232 21.25 -17.21 5.30
CA ASN A 232 20.52 -16.05 4.82
C ASN A 232 21.45 -15.08 4.06
N PRO A 233 20.89 -14.17 3.25
CA PRO A 233 21.64 -13.19 2.47
C PRO A 233 22.50 -12.24 3.32
N ASP A 234 22.06 -11.86 4.52
CA ASP A 234 22.85 -10.99 5.41
C ASP A 234 24.13 -11.70 5.90
N MET A 235 24.07 -13.01 6.13
CA MET A 235 25.25 -13.81 6.45
C MET A 235 26.18 -13.96 5.26
N LEU A 236 25.65 -14.14 4.05
CA LEU A 236 26.45 -14.14 2.82
C LEU A 236 27.16 -12.79 2.63
N LYS A 237 26.47 -11.69 2.90
CA LYS A 237 27.07 -10.34 2.91
C LYS A 237 28.19 -10.23 3.94
N SER A 238 27.98 -10.67 5.18
CA SER A 238 29.03 -10.71 6.21
C SER A 238 30.23 -11.55 5.76
N TYR A 239 29.97 -12.71 5.15
CA TYR A 239 30.99 -13.60 4.62
C TYR A 239 31.83 -12.92 3.54
N LEU A 240 31.20 -12.37 2.51
CA LEU A 240 31.85 -11.64 1.42
C LEU A 240 32.65 -10.43 1.92
N SER A 241 32.13 -9.72 2.93
CA SER A 241 32.84 -8.61 3.59
C SER A 241 34.09 -9.06 4.33
N GLY A 242 34.10 -10.31 4.83
CA GLY A 242 35.18 -10.88 5.63
C GLY A 242 36.30 -11.49 4.81
N ILE A 243 35.99 -12.16 3.70
CA ILE A 243 36.98 -12.90 2.88
C ILE A 243 37.79 -12.02 1.94
N ASP A 244 37.24 -10.89 1.46
CA ASP A 244 37.94 -10.03 0.52
C ASP A 244 37.55 -8.56 0.69
N LYS A 245 38.26 -7.89 1.62
CA LYS A 245 37.97 -6.50 2.02
C LYS A 245 38.22 -5.45 0.93
N ARG A 246 38.82 -5.82 -0.22
CA ARG A 246 39.30 -4.84 -1.22
C ARG A 246 38.74 -5.04 -2.62
N LYS A 247 38.10 -6.17 -2.90
CA LYS A 247 37.69 -6.52 -4.26
C LYS A 247 36.32 -5.97 -4.68
N TYR A 248 35.38 -5.85 -3.74
CA TYR A 248 34.03 -5.38 -4.02
C TYR A 248 33.59 -4.30 -3.05
N TYR A 249 32.74 -3.39 -3.54
CA TYR A 249 32.07 -2.40 -2.73
C TYR A 249 30.71 -2.93 -2.30
N ILE A 250 30.57 -3.17 -1.00
CA ILE A 250 29.39 -3.77 -0.39
C ILE A 250 28.42 -2.67 0.05
N HIS A 251 27.21 -2.72 -0.49
CA HIS A 251 26.11 -1.83 -0.16
C HIS A 251 25.12 -2.53 0.78
N LYS A 252 23.95 -1.92 1.00
CA LYS A 252 22.94 -2.49 1.89
C LYS A 252 22.48 -3.88 1.42
N ASN A 253 22.05 -3.99 0.16
CA ASN A 253 21.39 -5.18 -0.39
C ASN A 253 22.13 -5.83 -1.56
N TYR A 254 23.20 -5.21 -2.04
CA TYR A 254 23.94 -5.64 -3.22
C TYR A 254 25.42 -5.30 -3.11
N LEU A 255 26.22 -5.78 -4.06
CA LEU A 255 27.64 -5.46 -4.21
C LEU A 255 27.95 -4.96 -5.63
N THR A 256 28.98 -4.12 -5.74
CA THR A 256 29.42 -3.48 -6.99
C THR A 256 30.94 -3.62 -7.17
N ALA A 257 31.40 -3.60 -8.43
CA ALA A 257 32.83 -3.61 -8.73
C ALA A 257 33.53 -2.26 -8.46
N THR A 258 32.81 -1.13 -8.56
CA THR A 258 33.38 0.22 -8.34
C THR A 258 32.54 1.04 -7.37
N ALA A 259 33.21 1.90 -6.58
CA ALA A 259 32.58 2.71 -5.52
C ALA A 259 31.48 3.66 -6.01
N CYS A 260 31.60 4.13 -7.26
CA CYS A 260 30.74 5.17 -7.83
C CYS A 260 29.56 4.59 -8.63
N THR A 261 29.40 3.27 -8.69
CA THR A 261 28.30 2.65 -9.45
C THR A 261 26.99 2.79 -8.68
N GLU A 262 26.11 3.68 -9.16
CA GLU A 262 24.71 3.73 -8.72
C GLU A 262 23.91 2.65 -9.46
N ILE A 263 23.41 1.64 -8.75
CA ILE A 263 22.49 0.66 -9.34
C ILE A 263 21.07 1.23 -9.30
N LYS A 264 20.46 1.28 -10.48
CA LYS A 264 19.04 1.60 -10.66
C LYS A 264 18.36 0.38 -11.26
N PRO A 265 17.74 -0.50 -10.46
CA PRO A 265 17.05 -1.68 -10.96
C PRO A 265 16.00 -1.35 -12.02
N VAL A 266 15.38 -0.17 -11.89
CA VAL A 266 14.45 0.38 -12.88
C VAL A 266 15.08 0.45 -14.28
N ASP A 267 16.32 0.92 -14.38
CA ASP A 267 17.00 1.05 -15.67
C ASP A 267 17.33 -0.34 -16.25
N GLU A 268 17.83 -1.26 -15.44
CA GLU A 268 18.18 -2.62 -15.92
C GLU A 268 16.94 -3.41 -16.38
N VAL A 269 15.86 -3.35 -15.60
CA VAL A 269 14.59 -3.99 -15.97
C VAL A 269 14.00 -3.33 -17.23
N ARG A 270 14.03 -2.00 -17.31
CA ARG A 270 13.60 -1.27 -18.53
C ARG A 270 14.41 -1.72 -19.74
N ASP A 271 15.73 -1.63 -19.67
CA ASP A 271 16.63 -1.88 -20.80
C ASP A 271 16.47 -3.32 -21.29
N TYR A 272 16.31 -4.28 -20.38
CA TYR A 272 16.00 -5.66 -20.72
C TYR A 272 14.64 -5.79 -21.45
N MET A 273 13.57 -5.25 -20.87
CA MET A 273 12.23 -5.34 -21.48
C MET A 273 12.15 -4.64 -22.85
N VAL A 274 12.84 -3.49 -23.00
CA VAL A 274 12.94 -2.76 -24.27
C VAL A 274 13.72 -3.60 -25.29
N SER A 275 14.83 -4.24 -24.91
CA SER A 275 15.59 -5.13 -25.79
C SER A 275 14.81 -6.37 -26.23
N LEU A 276 13.93 -6.88 -25.35
CA LEU A 276 13.08 -8.03 -25.63
C LEU A 276 11.95 -7.68 -26.61
N GLY A 277 11.40 -6.48 -26.52
CA GLY A 277 10.42 -5.96 -27.48
C GLY A 277 9.01 -6.58 -27.38
N ILE A 278 8.77 -7.47 -26.41
CA ILE A 278 7.48 -8.15 -26.21
C ILE A 278 7.12 -8.24 -24.71
N PRO A 279 5.83 -8.45 -24.36
CA PRO A 279 5.42 -8.69 -22.99
C PRO A 279 6.06 -9.93 -22.38
N ILE A 280 6.36 -9.84 -21.09
CA ILE A 280 7.01 -10.90 -20.32
C ILE A 280 6.32 -11.11 -18.98
N SER A 281 6.27 -12.36 -18.52
CA SER A 281 5.79 -12.72 -17.19
C SER A 281 6.82 -12.42 -16.12
N PHE A 282 6.38 -12.24 -14.86
CA PHE A 282 7.29 -12.07 -13.72
C PHE A 282 8.32 -13.20 -13.60
N ASP A 283 7.88 -14.44 -13.77
CA ASP A 283 8.75 -15.60 -13.61
C ASP A 283 9.86 -15.62 -14.67
N ASN A 284 9.53 -15.27 -15.91
CA ASN A 284 10.50 -15.22 -16.99
C ASN A 284 11.43 -14.01 -16.85
N LEU A 285 10.91 -12.86 -16.41
CA LEU A 285 11.70 -11.65 -16.16
C LEU A 285 12.73 -11.87 -15.04
N TYR A 286 12.32 -12.51 -13.94
CA TYR A 286 13.24 -12.88 -12.86
C TYR A 286 14.32 -13.86 -13.32
N LYS A 287 13.95 -14.90 -14.09
CA LYS A 287 14.91 -15.85 -14.66
C LYS A 287 15.93 -15.20 -15.60
N ALA A 288 15.52 -14.16 -16.32
CA ALA A 288 16.39 -13.41 -17.20
C ALA A 288 17.33 -12.43 -16.46
N LEU A 289 16.95 -12.03 -15.24
CA LEU A 289 17.72 -11.11 -14.39
C LEU A 289 18.09 -11.77 -13.06
N PRO A 290 18.81 -12.92 -13.07
CA PRO A 290 19.08 -13.72 -11.86
C PRO A 290 20.02 -13.04 -10.86
N TYR A 291 20.57 -11.87 -11.20
CA TYR A 291 21.44 -11.06 -10.36
C TYR A 291 20.69 -9.95 -9.60
N ILE A 292 19.39 -9.77 -9.90
CA ILE A 292 18.47 -8.88 -9.18
C ILE A 292 17.51 -9.76 -8.37
N ASP A 293 17.20 -9.35 -7.13
CA ASP A 293 16.26 -10.11 -6.31
C ASP A 293 14.81 -9.97 -6.81
N ALA A 294 14.02 -11.03 -6.60
CA ALA A 294 12.64 -11.12 -7.12
C ALA A 294 11.72 -10.00 -6.61
N ASP A 295 11.87 -9.59 -5.34
CA ASP A 295 11.07 -8.52 -4.74
C ASP A 295 11.42 -7.15 -5.34
N THR A 296 12.69 -6.90 -5.66
CA THR A 296 13.12 -5.71 -6.39
C THR A 296 12.58 -5.68 -7.82
N VAL A 297 12.60 -6.80 -8.56
CA VAL A 297 11.97 -6.88 -9.89
C VAL A 297 10.47 -6.62 -9.79
N TYR A 298 9.78 -7.29 -8.87
CA TYR A 298 8.35 -7.13 -8.65
C TYR A 298 7.97 -5.68 -8.31
N ARG A 299 8.67 -5.06 -7.36
CA ARG A 299 8.43 -3.65 -6.98
C ARG A 299 8.78 -2.67 -8.08
N THR A 300 9.76 -2.98 -8.93
CA THR A 300 10.12 -2.15 -10.07
C THR A 300 8.98 -2.07 -11.09
N VAL A 301 8.34 -3.20 -11.38
CA VAL A 301 7.26 -3.31 -12.37
C VAL A 301 5.88 -2.93 -11.81
N THR A 302 5.64 -3.11 -10.51
CA THR A 302 4.31 -2.89 -9.88
C THR A 302 4.25 -1.73 -8.88
N GLY A 303 5.39 -1.11 -8.55
CA GLY A 303 5.48 -0.09 -7.52
C GLY A 303 4.92 1.27 -7.93
N THR A 304 4.96 2.24 -7.00
CA THR A 304 4.39 3.58 -7.22
C THR A 304 5.03 4.35 -8.38
N ASN A 305 6.29 4.05 -8.71
CA ASN A 305 7.03 4.68 -9.81
C ASN A 305 7.06 3.83 -11.09
N SER A 306 6.21 2.81 -11.20
CA SER A 306 6.25 1.85 -12.30
C SER A 306 5.32 2.18 -13.48
N ARG A 307 4.87 3.43 -13.61
CA ARG A 307 3.89 3.82 -14.65
C ARG A 307 4.31 3.48 -16.08
N ALA A 308 5.62 3.48 -16.36
CA ALA A 308 6.16 3.09 -17.66
C ALA A 308 6.16 1.57 -17.89
N PHE A 309 6.02 0.76 -16.84
CA PHE A 309 5.88 -0.69 -16.91
C PHE A 309 4.39 -1.04 -17.00
N VAL A 310 3.92 -1.13 -18.23
CA VAL A 310 2.52 -1.32 -18.56
C VAL A 310 2.14 -2.79 -18.42
N ARG A 311 0.96 -3.03 -17.85
CA ARG A 311 0.36 -4.36 -17.76
C ARG A 311 -0.36 -4.69 -19.07
N ASN A 312 0.07 -5.73 -19.76
CA ASN A 312 -0.63 -6.22 -20.95
C ASN A 312 -1.82 -7.10 -20.57
N GLN A 313 -1.61 -8.01 -19.61
CA GLN A 313 -2.64 -8.88 -19.07
C GLN A 313 -2.28 -9.33 -17.65
N LYS A 314 -3.05 -10.24 -17.05
CA LYS A 314 -2.77 -10.71 -15.69
C LYS A 314 -1.42 -11.43 -15.63
N GLY A 315 -0.46 -10.80 -14.96
CA GLY A 315 0.88 -11.36 -14.73
C GLY A 315 1.91 -11.05 -15.82
N GLU A 316 1.54 -10.30 -16.86
CA GLU A 316 2.42 -9.96 -17.99
C GLU A 316 2.54 -8.45 -18.19
N TYR A 317 3.79 -8.01 -18.40
CA TYR A 317 4.15 -6.60 -18.45
C TYR A 317 5.14 -6.33 -19.58
N PHE A 318 5.16 -5.08 -20.04
CA PHE A 318 6.12 -4.57 -21.00
C PHE A 318 6.44 -3.11 -20.68
N HIS A 319 7.56 -2.58 -21.19
CA HIS A 319 7.87 -1.17 -21.04
C HIS A 319 7.18 -0.34 -22.14
N ALA A 320 6.59 0.80 -21.79
CA ALA A 320 5.84 1.65 -22.70
C ALA A 320 6.66 2.19 -23.90
N ASP A 321 7.99 2.17 -23.80
CA ASP A 321 8.89 2.58 -24.90
C ASP A 321 9.06 1.52 -25.99
N ILE A 322 8.55 0.30 -25.79
CA ILE A 322 8.43 -0.69 -26.88
C ILE A 322 7.44 -0.18 -27.93
N ILE A 323 6.42 0.57 -27.50
CA ILE A 323 5.36 1.08 -28.36
C ILE A 323 5.69 2.50 -28.80
N GLN A 324 5.74 2.69 -30.11
CA GLN A 324 6.10 3.93 -30.77
C GLN A 324 4.91 4.43 -31.58
N PHE A 325 4.35 5.57 -31.16
CA PHE A 325 3.35 6.30 -31.92
C PHE A 325 4.04 7.44 -32.67
N THR A 326 3.62 7.66 -33.91
CA THR A 326 3.97 8.88 -34.64
C THR A 326 3.28 10.07 -34.01
N GLN A 327 3.80 11.28 -34.24
CA GLN A 327 3.15 12.50 -33.73
C GLN A 327 1.71 12.63 -34.27
N HIS A 328 1.49 12.32 -35.55
CA HIS A 328 0.16 12.34 -36.14
C HIS A 328 -0.82 11.37 -35.46
N GLU A 329 -0.38 10.15 -35.14
CA GLU A 329 -1.21 9.18 -34.40
C GLU A 329 -1.57 9.72 -33.01
N LEU A 330 -0.61 10.32 -32.29
CA LEU A 330 -0.88 10.93 -30.98
C LEU A 330 -1.83 12.12 -31.07
N ASP A 331 -1.70 12.97 -32.08
CA ASP A 331 -2.56 14.15 -32.26
C ASP A 331 -4.01 13.74 -32.54
N VAL A 332 -4.23 12.75 -33.40
CA VAL A 332 -5.58 12.22 -33.66
C VAL A 332 -6.17 11.55 -32.42
N ILE A 333 -5.36 10.79 -31.66
CA ILE A 333 -5.81 10.19 -30.39
C ILE A 333 -6.17 11.28 -29.37
N ASP A 334 -5.39 12.35 -29.29
CA ASP A 334 -5.68 13.51 -28.44
C ASP A 334 -7.04 14.12 -28.78
N ASP A 335 -7.31 14.34 -30.07
CA ASP A 335 -8.56 14.87 -30.58
C ASP A 335 -9.75 13.95 -30.29
N LEU A 336 -9.60 12.63 -30.45
CA LEU A 336 -10.64 11.65 -30.11
C LEU A 336 -11.02 11.72 -28.63
N ILE A 337 -10.02 11.81 -27.75
CA ILE A 337 -10.24 11.93 -26.30
C ILE A 337 -10.92 13.26 -25.99
N HIS A 338 -10.46 14.37 -26.57
CA HIS A 338 -11.06 15.69 -26.40
C HIS A 338 -12.52 15.73 -26.84
N GLN A 339 -12.83 15.23 -28.03
CA GLN A 339 -14.20 15.20 -28.56
C GLN A 339 -15.15 14.39 -27.66
N SER A 340 -14.69 13.24 -27.16
CA SER A 340 -15.50 12.42 -26.24
C SER A 340 -15.72 13.16 -24.91
N ILE A 341 -14.66 13.75 -24.34
CA ILE A 341 -14.76 14.56 -23.11
C ILE A 341 -15.68 15.78 -23.30
N ASP A 342 -15.60 16.49 -24.41
CA ASP A 342 -16.42 17.68 -24.67
C ASP A 342 -17.90 17.31 -24.84
N ASN A 343 -18.18 16.15 -25.43
CA ASN A 343 -19.55 15.67 -25.66
C ASN A 343 -20.21 15.15 -24.37
N LYS A 344 -19.53 14.28 -23.60
CA LYS A 344 -20.16 13.58 -22.45
C LYS A 344 -19.42 13.72 -21.12
N GLY A 345 -18.34 14.48 -21.06
CA GLY A 345 -17.57 14.77 -19.84
C GLY A 345 -16.43 13.78 -19.53
N TYR A 346 -16.35 12.66 -20.25
CA TYR A 346 -15.33 11.61 -20.06
C TYR A 346 -15.19 10.76 -21.34
N MET A 347 -14.15 9.95 -21.41
CA MET A 347 -14.02 8.86 -22.40
C MET A 347 -13.82 7.52 -21.70
N GLY A 348 -14.43 6.45 -22.23
CA GLY A 348 -14.19 5.09 -21.77
C GLY A 348 -12.84 4.56 -22.25
N GLY A 349 -12.13 3.81 -21.42
CA GLY A 349 -10.85 3.21 -21.80
C GLY A 349 -10.98 2.20 -22.95
N LYS A 350 -12.09 1.44 -23.00
CA LYS A 350 -12.37 0.51 -24.10
C LYS A 350 -12.85 1.24 -25.36
N GLU A 351 -13.70 2.25 -25.21
CA GLU A 351 -14.11 3.14 -26.29
C GLU A 351 -12.90 3.74 -27.01
N LEU A 352 -11.89 4.21 -26.26
CA LEU A 352 -10.64 4.70 -26.84
C LEU A 352 -9.94 3.65 -27.69
N THR A 353 -9.77 2.44 -27.18
CA THR A 353 -9.07 1.40 -27.93
C THR A 353 -9.86 0.94 -29.15
N ASP A 354 -11.18 0.82 -29.04
CA ASP A 354 -12.05 0.43 -30.15
C ASP A 354 -11.99 1.50 -31.28
N GLU A 355 -11.96 2.79 -30.93
CA GLU A 355 -11.78 3.88 -31.92
C GLU A 355 -10.38 3.87 -32.55
N ILE A 356 -9.34 3.53 -31.79
CA ILE A 356 -7.98 3.40 -32.33
C ILE A 356 -7.87 2.21 -33.27
N GLU A 357 -8.44 1.06 -32.92
CA GLU A 357 -8.47 -0.11 -33.81
C GLU A 357 -9.15 0.23 -35.15
N ARG A 358 -10.21 1.06 -35.10
CA ARG A 358 -10.93 1.54 -36.29
C ARG A 358 -10.13 2.56 -37.11
N CYS A 359 -9.49 3.54 -36.46
CA CYS A 359 -8.80 4.64 -37.14
C CYS A 359 -7.38 4.28 -37.57
N PHE A 360 -6.70 3.42 -36.81
CA PHE A 360 -5.30 3.05 -36.95
C PHE A 360 -5.07 1.54 -36.83
N PRO A 361 -5.63 0.73 -37.75
CA PRO A 361 -5.40 -0.72 -37.75
C PRO A 361 -3.91 -1.08 -37.84
N SER A 362 -3.09 -0.22 -38.47
CA SER A 362 -1.64 -0.36 -38.54
C SER A 362 -0.94 -0.37 -37.17
N ILE A 363 -1.49 0.25 -36.12
CA ILE A 363 -0.95 0.18 -34.75
C ILE A 363 -1.06 -1.25 -34.24
N ILE A 364 -2.19 -1.90 -34.49
CA ILE A 364 -2.47 -3.28 -34.07
C ILE A 364 -1.60 -4.26 -34.85
N GLU A 365 -1.40 -4.02 -36.15
CA GLU A 365 -0.49 -4.82 -36.97
C GLU A 365 0.97 -4.70 -36.54
N ARG A 366 1.41 -3.49 -36.12
CA ARG A 366 2.77 -3.27 -35.59
C ARG A 366 3.01 -3.96 -34.25
N TYR A 367 1.97 -4.11 -33.44
CA TYR A 367 2.06 -4.65 -32.08
C TYR A 367 0.98 -5.72 -31.81
N PRO A 368 1.07 -6.90 -32.46
CA PRO A 368 0.00 -7.91 -32.40
C PRO A 368 -0.19 -8.56 -31.02
N PHE A 369 0.78 -8.38 -30.11
CA PHE A 369 0.69 -8.86 -28.73
C PHE A 369 -0.11 -7.91 -27.82
N LEU A 370 -0.41 -6.69 -28.27
CA LEU A 370 -0.98 -5.64 -27.45
C LEU A 370 -2.46 -5.92 -27.23
N THR A 371 -2.85 -6.09 -25.97
CA THR A 371 -4.27 -6.18 -25.62
C THR A 371 -4.87 -4.77 -25.55
N TRP A 372 -6.20 -4.67 -25.52
CA TRP A 372 -6.89 -3.40 -25.25
C TRP A 372 -6.39 -2.76 -23.93
N LEU A 373 -6.09 -3.55 -22.90
CA LEU A 373 -5.56 -3.04 -21.63
C LEU A 373 -4.14 -2.48 -21.82
N GLY A 374 -3.29 -3.22 -22.53
CA GLY A 374 -1.94 -2.78 -22.85
C GLY A 374 -1.92 -1.49 -23.65
N LEU A 375 -2.72 -1.38 -24.71
CA LEU A 375 -2.84 -0.17 -25.53
C LEU A 375 -3.29 1.03 -24.70
N ARG A 376 -4.37 0.86 -23.94
CA ARG A 376 -4.94 1.90 -23.09
C ARG A 376 -3.93 2.40 -22.04
N ASP A 377 -3.20 1.51 -21.38
CA ASP A 377 -2.25 1.89 -20.32
C ASP A 377 -0.95 2.49 -20.89
N VAL A 378 -0.52 2.11 -22.11
CA VAL A 378 0.56 2.82 -22.80
C VAL A 378 0.15 4.25 -23.11
N LEU A 379 -1.06 4.45 -23.64
CA LEU A 379 -1.57 5.79 -23.92
C LEU A 379 -1.72 6.60 -22.63
N ALA A 380 -2.13 5.95 -21.53
CA ALA A 380 -2.15 6.58 -20.21
C ALA A 380 -0.77 7.11 -19.81
N TYR A 381 0.32 6.38 -20.12
CA TYR A 381 1.67 6.84 -19.88
C TYR A 381 2.11 7.96 -20.84
N LYS A 382 1.87 7.81 -22.14
CA LYS A 382 2.30 8.79 -23.16
C LYS A 382 1.53 10.11 -23.06
N LEU A 383 0.27 10.06 -22.66
CA LEU A 383 -0.63 11.22 -22.54
C LEU A 383 -0.87 11.66 -21.08
N GLN A 384 -0.05 11.18 -20.13
CA GLN A 384 -0.22 11.43 -18.69
C GLN A 384 -0.22 12.92 -18.29
N ASN A 385 0.32 13.80 -19.14
CA ASN A 385 0.37 15.24 -18.90
C ASN A 385 -0.83 16.00 -19.51
N LYS A 386 -1.69 15.30 -20.26
CA LYS A 386 -2.85 15.88 -20.96
C LYS A 386 -4.19 15.37 -20.43
N PHE A 387 -4.23 14.12 -19.98
CA PHE A 387 -5.45 13.50 -19.45
C PHE A 387 -5.19 12.74 -18.16
N SER A 388 -6.24 12.59 -17.36
CA SER A 388 -6.27 11.72 -16.18
C SER A 388 -6.86 10.37 -16.58
N PHE A 389 -6.08 9.30 -16.40
CA PHE A 389 -6.53 7.91 -16.62
C PHE A 389 -6.78 7.24 -15.27
N LYS A 390 -8.05 7.04 -14.90
CA LYS A 390 -8.43 6.46 -13.60
C LYS A 390 -9.44 5.33 -13.77
N GLY A 391 -9.07 4.13 -13.32
CA GLY A 391 -9.92 2.94 -13.51
C GLY A 391 -10.14 2.71 -15.00
N LYS A 392 -11.40 2.74 -15.46
CA LYS A 392 -11.76 2.65 -16.89
C LYS A 392 -12.11 4.00 -17.52
N ILE A 393 -11.93 5.10 -16.78
CA ILE A 393 -12.34 6.44 -17.17
C ILE A 393 -11.10 7.22 -17.60
N ILE A 394 -11.28 8.03 -18.65
CA ILE A 394 -10.34 9.05 -19.11
C ILE A 394 -11.05 10.39 -18.98
N SER A 395 -10.38 11.36 -18.36
CA SER A 395 -10.94 12.67 -18.03
C SER A 395 -9.90 13.76 -18.24
N PRO A 396 -10.30 15.05 -18.18
CA PRO A 396 -9.34 16.14 -18.25
C PRO A 396 -8.23 16.01 -17.21
N TYR A 397 -7.03 16.46 -17.54
CA TYR A 397 -5.90 16.44 -16.63
C TYR A 397 -6.25 17.02 -15.25
N GLY A 398 -5.91 16.27 -14.20
CA GLY A 398 -6.14 16.68 -12.81
C GLY A 398 -7.58 16.53 -12.32
N LYS A 399 -8.54 16.16 -13.18
CA LYS A 399 -9.91 15.82 -12.78
C LYS A 399 -10.06 14.32 -12.64
N ASP A 400 -9.90 13.81 -11.44
CA ASP A 400 -10.06 12.38 -11.16
C ASP A 400 -11.53 12.01 -10.99
N LEU A 401 -12.20 11.62 -12.08
CA LEU A 401 -13.58 11.13 -12.04
C LEU A 401 -13.64 9.68 -11.52
N SER A 402 -14.56 9.43 -10.61
CA SER A 402 -14.99 8.09 -10.22
C SER A 402 -16.20 7.64 -11.05
N MET A 403 -16.53 6.34 -10.98
CA MET A 403 -17.75 5.83 -11.62
C MET A 403 -19.02 6.48 -11.07
N ALA A 404 -19.05 6.72 -9.75
CA ALA A 404 -20.12 7.44 -9.07
C ALA A 404 -20.30 8.85 -9.65
N ASP A 405 -19.20 9.59 -9.87
CA ASP A 405 -19.25 10.94 -10.45
C ASP A 405 -19.87 10.94 -11.85
N ILE A 406 -19.64 9.90 -12.66
CA ILE A 406 -20.24 9.78 -14.00
C ILE A 406 -21.76 9.57 -13.89
N PHE A 407 -22.21 8.67 -13.01
CA PHE A 407 -23.65 8.44 -12.81
C PHE A 407 -24.36 9.68 -12.24
N ALA A 408 -23.74 10.38 -11.29
CA ALA A 408 -24.25 11.64 -10.76
C ALA A 408 -24.33 12.72 -11.85
N TYR A 409 -23.28 12.87 -12.67
CA TYR A 409 -23.26 13.83 -13.76
C TYR A 409 -24.32 13.51 -14.82
N PHE A 410 -24.49 12.23 -15.17
CA PHE A 410 -25.53 11.78 -16.09
C PHE A 410 -26.92 12.18 -15.57
N ALA A 411 -27.24 11.84 -14.33
CA ALA A 411 -28.53 12.19 -13.71
C ALA A 411 -28.75 13.71 -13.58
N LYS A 412 -27.68 14.48 -13.33
CA LYS A 412 -27.74 15.93 -13.19
C LYS A 412 -27.98 16.66 -14.51
N THR A 413 -27.51 16.11 -15.62
CA THR A 413 -27.55 16.76 -16.94
C THR A 413 -28.76 16.36 -17.79
N HIS A 414 -29.55 15.39 -17.32
CA HIS A 414 -30.74 14.90 -18.01
C HIS A 414 -31.97 15.17 -17.17
N ASP A 415 -32.88 16.01 -17.67
CA ASP A 415 -34.17 16.26 -17.01
C ASP A 415 -35.10 15.05 -17.01
N TYR A 416 -34.91 14.13 -17.96
CA TYR A 416 -35.61 12.85 -18.08
C TYR A 416 -34.67 11.78 -18.65
N PHE A 417 -34.72 10.58 -18.09
CA PHE A 417 -33.98 9.41 -18.60
C PHE A 417 -34.61 8.10 -18.13
N THR A 418 -34.19 6.98 -18.72
CA THR A 418 -34.72 5.64 -18.40
C THR A 418 -33.69 4.73 -17.74
N LEU A 419 -34.17 3.68 -17.09
CA LEU A 419 -33.33 2.61 -16.52
C LEU A 419 -32.50 1.92 -17.61
N ASP A 420 -33.05 1.79 -18.83
CA ASP A 420 -32.32 1.25 -19.98
C ASP A 420 -31.10 2.11 -20.35
N GLN A 421 -31.21 3.44 -20.29
CA GLN A 421 -30.08 4.33 -20.51
C GLN A 421 -29.02 4.16 -19.41
N LEU A 422 -29.43 4.02 -18.14
CA LEU A 422 -28.49 3.70 -17.06
C LEU A 422 -27.84 2.31 -17.24
N ASN A 423 -28.58 1.34 -17.77
CA ASN A 423 -28.06 0.01 -18.09
C ASN A 423 -27.06 0.06 -19.27
N GLY A 424 -27.27 0.93 -20.25
CA GLY A 424 -26.28 1.23 -21.29
C GLY A 424 -24.99 1.77 -20.68
N LEU A 425 -25.09 2.82 -19.85
CA LEU A 425 -23.94 3.41 -19.16
C LEU A 425 -23.19 2.39 -18.27
N LYS A 426 -23.93 1.54 -17.56
CA LYS A 426 -23.42 0.41 -16.77
C LYS A 426 -22.62 -0.58 -17.63
N GLN A 427 -23.07 -0.89 -18.84
CA GLN A 427 -22.38 -1.79 -19.77
C GLN A 427 -21.09 -1.15 -20.29
N ASP A 428 -21.17 0.10 -20.74
CA ASP A 428 -20.04 0.85 -21.29
C ASP A 428 -18.90 1.00 -20.27
N LEU A 429 -19.26 1.29 -19.02
CA LEU A 429 -18.30 1.42 -17.92
C LEU A 429 -17.93 0.07 -17.29
N GLY A 430 -18.70 -0.99 -17.57
CA GLY A 430 -18.59 -2.32 -16.96
C GLY A 430 -18.52 -2.26 -15.43
N THR A 431 -19.49 -1.58 -14.83
CA THR A 431 -19.61 -1.30 -13.39
C THR A 431 -21.08 -1.36 -12.98
N PRO A 432 -21.47 -1.64 -11.71
CA PRO A 432 -22.88 -1.54 -11.32
C PRO A 432 -23.39 -0.09 -11.42
N ILE A 433 -24.71 0.07 -11.45
CA ILE A 433 -25.34 1.39 -11.34
C ILE A 433 -25.20 1.88 -9.91
N TYR A 434 -24.74 3.12 -9.75
CA TYR A 434 -24.61 3.80 -8.45
C TYR A 434 -25.90 4.57 -8.17
N PHE A 435 -26.94 3.87 -7.72
CA PHE A 435 -28.28 4.45 -7.56
C PHE A 435 -28.31 5.61 -6.56
N ASP A 436 -27.55 5.55 -5.47
CA ASP A 436 -27.46 6.67 -4.51
C ASP A 436 -27.02 7.97 -5.20
N ASP A 437 -25.99 7.89 -6.05
CA ASP A 437 -25.45 9.03 -6.80
C ASP A 437 -26.42 9.52 -7.89
N VAL A 438 -27.16 8.61 -8.53
CA VAL A 438 -28.23 8.95 -9.48
C VAL A 438 -29.37 9.68 -8.75
N TYR A 439 -29.78 9.18 -7.59
CA TYR A 439 -30.96 9.66 -6.84
C TYR A 439 -30.70 10.99 -6.13
N ALA A 440 -29.42 11.33 -5.88
CA ALA A 440 -29.03 12.65 -5.42
C ALA A 440 -29.48 13.78 -6.38
N HIS A 441 -29.66 13.46 -7.67
CA HIS A 441 -30.03 14.43 -8.72
C HIS A 441 -31.34 14.12 -9.45
N SER A 442 -31.97 12.98 -9.20
CA SER A 442 -33.18 12.54 -9.89
C SER A 442 -34.20 11.87 -8.96
N LEU A 443 -35.42 11.73 -9.45
CA LEU A 443 -36.50 10.95 -8.85
C LEU A 443 -36.93 9.87 -9.81
N ARG A 444 -37.04 8.64 -9.32
CA ARG A 444 -37.64 7.54 -10.07
C ARG A 444 -39.15 7.58 -9.91
N ILE A 445 -39.85 7.82 -11.00
CA ILE A 445 -41.31 8.02 -11.00
C ILE A 445 -42.08 6.75 -11.35
N ASN A 446 -41.41 5.71 -11.87
CA ASN A 446 -41.97 4.37 -12.04
C ASN A 446 -40.83 3.34 -12.24
N GLN A 447 -41.14 2.12 -12.67
CA GLN A 447 -40.11 1.08 -12.86
C GLN A 447 -39.02 1.48 -13.86
N GLU A 448 -39.31 2.28 -14.88
CA GLU A 448 -38.35 2.59 -15.94
C GLU A 448 -37.90 4.06 -15.94
N ASP A 449 -38.75 4.98 -15.51
CA ASP A 449 -38.57 6.41 -15.76
C ASP A 449 -37.99 7.19 -14.58
N PHE A 450 -37.10 8.11 -14.91
CA PHE A 450 -36.48 9.08 -14.00
C PHE A 450 -36.70 10.50 -14.49
N VAL A 451 -36.85 11.42 -13.55
CA VAL A 451 -36.97 12.86 -13.81
C VAL A 451 -36.06 13.65 -12.88
N SER A 452 -35.77 14.90 -13.25
CA SER A 452 -35.15 15.88 -12.34
C SER A 452 -35.97 16.04 -11.05
N ARG A 453 -35.29 16.21 -9.91
CA ARG A 453 -35.93 16.39 -8.60
C ARG A 453 -36.87 17.60 -8.54
N ASP A 454 -36.58 18.62 -9.34
CA ASP A 454 -37.35 19.87 -9.33
C ASP A 454 -38.70 19.75 -10.03
N GLN A 455 -38.98 18.62 -10.70
CA GLN A 455 -40.25 18.38 -11.38
C GLN A 455 -41.36 17.87 -10.44
N ALA A 456 -41.02 17.37 -9.25
CA ALA A 456 -42.01 16.91 -8.27
C ALA A 456 -42.20 17.96 -7.16
N SER A 457 -43.45 18.23 -6.81
CA SER A 457 -43.81 19.15 -5.72
C SER A 457 -44.47 18.39 -4.58
N PHE A 458 -43.68 18.00 -3.56
CA PHE A 458 -44.19 17.27 -2.41
C PHE A 458 -44.80 18.19 -1.34
N ASP A 459 -46.10 18.04 -1.06
CA ASP A 459 -46.67 18.47 0.22
C ASP A 459 -46.23 17.50 1.31
N THR A 460 -45.15 17.86 2.01
CA THR A 460 -44.54 16.99 3.02
C THR A 460 -45.49 16.67 4.17
N GLU A 461 -46.34 17.62 4.58
CA GLU A 461 -47.23 17.42 5.73
C GLU A 461 -48.39 16.49 5.37
N ALA A 462 -49.04 16.75 4.24
CA ALA A 462 -50.12 15.91 3.74
C ALA A 462 -49.64 14.50 3.38
N THR A 463 -48.46 14.38 2.76
CA THR A 463 -47.88 13.07 2.40
C THR A 463 -47.49 12.27 3.64
N ASP A 464 -46.83 12.90 4.64
CA ASP A 464 -46.53 12.22 5.90
C ASP A 464 -47.82 11.80 6.63
N TYR A 465 -48.88 12.60 6.57
CA TYR A 465 -50.17 12.23 7.12
C TYR A 465 -50.80 11.04 6.37
N ALA A 466 -50.71 11.00 5.04
CA ALA A 466 -51.17 9.85 4.24
C ALA A 466 -50.42 8.55 4.64
N ILE A 467 -49.09 8.60 4.76
CA ILE A 467 -48.28 7.45 5.21
C ILE A 467 -48.67 7.00 6.63
N SER A 468 -48.98 7.94 7.52
CA SER A 468 -49.36 7.61 8.90
C SER A 468 -50.65 6.78 9.02
N ARG A 469 -51.52 6.82 8.01
CA ARG A 469 -52.72 5.97 7.94
C ARG A 469 -52.40 4.50 7.73
N PHE A 470 -51.25 4.20 7.11
CA PHE A 470 -50.74 2.84 6.91
C PHE A 470 -49.80 2.43 8.04
N CYS A 471 -48.87 3.30 8.43
CA CYS A 471 -47.88 3.05 9.47
C CYS A 471 -48.44 3.28 10.88
N THR A 472 -49.34 2.40 11.32
CA THR A 472 -49.93 2.47 12.66
C THR A 472 -48.91 2.17 13.76
N ASN A 473 -48.02 1.21 13.53
CA ASN A 473 -46.90 0.85 14.42
C ASN A 473 -45.66 1.73 14.20
N ASP A 474 -44.52 1.36 14.81
CA ASP A 474 -43.25 2.09 14.67
C ASP A 474 -42.63 2.02 13.26
N TYR A 475 -42.97 0.98 12.50
CA TYR A 475 -42.57 0.82 11.11
C TYR A 475 -43.63 0.06 10.29
N ILE A 476 -43.46 0.12 8.97
CA ILE A 476 -44.18 -0.71 8.00
C ILE A 476 -43.24 -1.07 6.83
N PRO A 477 -43.19 -2.32 6.36
CA PRO A 477 -42.53 -2.66 5.10
C PRO A 477 -43.09 -1.82 3.94
N LEU A 478 -42.21 -1.26 3.10
CA LEU A 478 -42.59 -0.34 2.02
C LEU A 478 -43.66 -0.96 1.10
N LYS A 479 -43.49 -2.26 0.78
CA LYS A 479 -44.40 -3.07 -0.03
C LYS A 479 -45.86 -3.05 0.44
N TYR A 480 -46.12 -2.80 1.71
CA TYR A 480 -47.49 -2.80 2.26
C TYR A 480 -48.22 -1.47 2.09
N VAL A 481 -47.54 -0.42 1.60
CA VAL A 481 -48.21 0.81 1.15
C VAL A 481 -48.57 0.64 -0.33
N SER A 482 -49.74 0.05 -0.58
CA SER A 482 -50.18 -0.33 -1.94
C SER A 482 -51.33 0.51 -2.49
N PHE A 483 -51.96 1.35 -1.66
CA PHE A 483 -53.08 2.20 -2.06
C PHE A 483 -52.74 3.69 -1.89
N PHE A 484 -52.69 4.43 -2.99
CA PHE A 484 -52.25 5.83 -2.98
C PHE A 484 -53.36 6.86 -3.10
N GLY A 485 -54.64 6.45 -3.04
CA GLY A 485 -55.77 7.37 -3.23
C GLY A 485 -55.88 8.51 -2.21
N SER A 486 -55.21 8.41 -1.06
CA SER A 486 -55.13 9.49 -0.06
C SER A 486 -53.88 10.35 -0.16
N PHE A 487 -52.96 10.04 -1.07
CA PHE A 487 -51.73 10.81 -1.24
C PHE A 487 -52.03 12.07 -2.06
N PRO A 488 -51.40 13.21 -1.74
CA PRO A 488 -51.59 14.45 -2.49
C PRO A 488 -51.03 14.33 -3.91
N ASP A 489 -51.52 15.14 -4.84
CA ASP A 489 -50.93 15.23 -6.17
C ASP A 489 -49.53 15.83 -6.10
N VAL A 490 -48.58 15.22 -6.82
CA VAL A 490 -47.16 15.60 -6.88
C VAL A 490 -46.68 15.73 -8.34
N CYS A 491 -47.63 15.92 -9.27
CA CYS A 491 -47.43 15.92 -10.72
C CYS A 491 -47.12 14.55 -11.35
N PHE A 492 -46.94 13.51 -10.52
CA PHE A 492 -46.71 12.15 -10.95
C PHE A 492 -47.59 11.16 -10.18
N PRO A 493 -48.06 10.07 -10.80
CA PRO A 493 -48.78 9.01 -10.10
C PRO A 493 -47.90 8.37 -9.02
N TRP A 494 -48.41 8.32 -7.80
CA TRP A 494 -47.74 7.62 -6.70
C TRP A 494 -47.66 6.11 -6.96
N ASN A 495 -46.50 5.56 -6.62
CA ASN A 495 -46.20 4.13 -6.62
C ASN A 495 -45.05 3.86 -5.63
N GLU A 496 -44.64 2.59 -5.52
CA GLU A 496 -43.57 2.17 -4.61
C GLU A 496 -42.22 2.85 -4.87
N PHE A 497 -41.87 3.17 -6.13
CA PHE A 497 -40.61 3.84 -6.46
C PHE A 497 -40.63 5.29 -5.96
N LEU A 498 -41.66 6.05 -6.30
CA LEU A 498 -41.79 7.44 -5.86
C LEU A 498 -41.91 7.54 -4.32
N LEU A 499 -42.59 6.57 -3.70
CA LEU A 499 -42.69 6.47 -2.24
C LEU A 499 -41.32 6.20 -1.59
N GLU A 500 -40.52 5.30 -2.15
CA GLU A 500 -39.16 5.01 -1.67
C GLU A 500 -38.32 6.29 -1.60
N HIS A 501 -38.33 7.08 -2.68
CA HIS A 501 -37.65 8.37 -2.73
C HIS A 501 -38.18 9.38 -1.72
N TYR A 502 -39.50 9.51 -1.63
CA TYR A 502 -40.13 10.46 -0.70
C TYR A 502 -39.71 10.17 0.75
N VAL A 503 -39.77 8.89 1.17
CA VAL A 503 -39.44 8.48 2.53
C VAL A 503 -37.94 8.57 2.82
N ALA A 504 -37.09 8.32 1.82
CA ALA A 504 -35.65 8.45 1.95
C ALA A 504 -35.22 9.91 2.23
N ASP A 505 -35.72 10.84 1.42
CA ASP A 505 -35.11 12.18 1.33
C ASP A 505 -36.00 13.34 1.82
N PHE A 506 -37.33 13.19 1.79
CA PHE A 506 -38.25 14.32 1.94
C PHE A 506 -39.07 14.26 3.23
N SER A 507 -39.45 13.06 3.68
CA SER A 507 -40.32 12.89 4.84
C SER A 507 -39.71 13.46 6.13
N LYS A 508 -40.52 14.23 6.87
CA LYS A 508 -40.16 14.80 8.18
C LYS A 508 -40.51 13.86 9.33
N LYS A 509 -41.50 12.98 9.16
CA LYS A 509 -41.95 12.02 10.19
C LYS A 509 -41.36 10.62 10.02
N PHE A 510 -41.00 10.24 8.80
CA PHE A 510 -40.50 8.89 8.49
C PHE A 510 -39.08 8.94 7.93
N LYS A 511 -38.39 7.80 8.01
CA LYS A 511 -37.11 7.53 7.37
C LYS A 511 -37.15 6.15 6.71
N LEU A 512 -36.37 5.98 5.65
CA LEU A 512 -36.21 4.67 5.00
C LEU A 512 -35.05 3.92 5.66
N LEU A 513 -35.29 2.68 6.06
CA LEU A 513 -34.24 1.72 6.43
C LEU A 513 -34.27 0.57 5.43
N HIS A 514 -33.16 0.37 4.71
CA HIS A 514 -33.04 -0.65 3.66
C HIS A 514 -31.56 -1.05 3.45
N THR A 515 -31.31 -1.98 2.53
CA THR A 515 -29.95 -2.39 2.13
C THR A 515 -29.33 -1.53 1.02
N GLY A 516 -30.13 -0.65 0.42
CA GLY A 516 -29.74 0.22 -0.71
C GLY A 516 -30.76 0.14 -1.85
N PHE A 517 -30.71 1.14 -2.73
CA PHE A 517 -31.56 1.21 -3.90
C PHE A 517 -31.22 0.15 -4.95
N ASN A 518 -32.21 -0.32 -5.70
CA ASN A 518 -32.00 -1.32 -6.74
C ASN A 518 -32.91 -1.13 -7.96
N ALA A 519 -32.52 -1.77 -9.07
CA ALA A 519 -33.23 -1.67 -10.34
C ALA A 519 -34.59 -2.38 -10.35
N GLY A 520 -34.79 -3.42 -9.52
CA GLY A 520 -35.94 -4.31 -9.64
C GLY A 520 -37.16 -3.79 -8.90
N THR A 521 -37.12 -3.85 -7.57
CA THR A 521 -38.28 -3.55 -6.72
C THR A 521 -37.81 -2.78 -5.49
N PRO A 522 -38.47 -1.67 -5.12
CA PRO A 522 -38.23 -0.97 -3.87
C PRO A 522 -38.44 -1.90 -2.68
N VAL A 523 -37.47 -1.92 -1.76
CA VAL A 523 -37.52 -2.78 -0.58
C VAL A 523 -37.04 -2.04 0.65
N GLY A 524 -37.49 -2.51 1.81
CA GLY A 524 -37.10 -1.96 3.11
C GLY A 524 -38.30 -1.53 3.93
N ALA A 525 -38.02 -0.79 4.99
CA ALA A 525 -39.02 -0.37 5.97
C ALA A 525 -39.12 1.15 6.01
N ILE A 526 -40.36 1.64 6.00
CA ILE A 526 -40.73 3.00 6.36
C ILE A 526 -40.82 3.03 7.89
N VAL A 527 -39.96 3.79 8.53
CA VAL A 527 -39.80 3.80 9.99
C VAL A 527 -40.09 5.19 10.53
N LYS A 528 -40.91 5.29 11.60
CA LYS A 528 -41.12 6.56 12.29
C LYS A 528 -39.79 7.07 12.84
N ARG A 529 -39.45 8.33 12.59
CA ARG A 529 -38.22 8.95 13.12
C ARG A 529 -38.21 9.01 14.65
N SER A 530 -39.38 8.98 15.28
CA SER A 530 -39.54 8.92 16.74
C SER A 530 -39.37 7.52 17.34
N SER A 531 -39.27 6.47 16.51
CA SER A 531 -39.12 5.10 16.99
C SER A 531 -37.70 4.82 17.48
N HIS A 532 -37.53 3.71 18.21
CA HIS A 532 -36.25 3.26 18.73
C HIS A 532 -35.35 2.62 17.66
N TYR A 533 -35.90 2.24 16.51
CA TYR A 533 -35.16 1.59 15.42
C TYR A 533 -34.14 2.53 14.82
N SER A 534 -32.87 2.22 15.03
CA SER A 534 -31.74 3.01 14.56
C SER A 534 -31.15 2.44 13.27
N ASP A 535 -31.18 1.12 13.11
CA ASP A 535 -30.65 0.41 11.94
C ASP A 535 -31.65 -0.61 11.35
N PHE A 536 -31.37 -1.03 10.12
CA PHE A 536 -32.22 -1.92 9.35
C PHE A 536 -32.25 -3.36 9.93
N GLU A 537 -31.19 -3.78 10.62
CA GLU A 537 -31.13 -5.11 11.23
C GLU A 537 -32.06 -5.23 12.43
N GLU A 538 -32.22 -4.19 13.24
CA GLU A 538 -33.17 -4.17 14.36
C GLU A 538 -34.62 -4.41 13.91
N VAL A 539 -35.00 -3.85 12.76
CA VAL A 539 -36.31 -4.09 12.13
C VAL A 539 -36.43 -5.56 11.73
N MET A 540 -35.45 -6.10 11.00
CA MET A 540 -35.45 -7.52 10.60
C MET A 540 -35.49 -8.49 11.79
N ILE A 541 -34.75 -8.17 12.86
CA ILE A 541 -34.72 -8.97 14.09
C ILE A 541 -36.11 -8.99 14.73
N THR A 542 -36.75 -7.84 14.87
CA THR A 542 -38.09 -7.76 15.48
C THR A 542 -39.13 -8.50 14.63
N GLU A 543 -39.12 -8.25 13.33
CA GLU A 543 -40.03 -8.86 12.37
C GLU A 543 -39.91 -10.40 12.36
N LEU A 544 -38.67 -10.91 12.39
CA LEU A 544 -38.43 -12.35 12.52
C LEU A 544 -38.81 -12.89 13.90
N ALA A 545 -38.52 -12.17 14.99
CA ALA A 545 -38.88 -12.62 16.33
C ALA A 545 -40.40 -12.82 16.48
N ASP A 546 -41.19 -11.91 15.91
CA ASP A 546 -42.65 -11.88 15.99
C ASP A 546 -43.35 -12.76 14.93
N SER A 547 -42.62 -13.16 13.90
CA SER A 547 -43.11 -14.11 12.90
C SER A 547 -43.42 -15.49 13.49
N LYS A 548 -44.35 -16.22 12.85
CA LYS A 548 -44.67 -17.62 13.20
C LYS A 548 -43.82 -18.65 12.44
N ILE A 549 -42.84 -18.21 11.66
CA ILE A 549 -42.00 -19.09 10.84
C ILE A 549 -40.92 -19.78 11.69
N HIS A 550 -40.42 -20.91 11.19
CA HIS A 550 -39.27 -21.58 11.77
C HIS A 550 -37.99 -20.79 11.44
N LEU A 551 -37.25 -20.34 12.47
CA LEU A 551 -36.08 -19.46 12.36
C LEU A 551 -34.81 -20.22 11.91
N ASN A 552 -34.84 -20.71 10.67
CA ASN A 552 -33.66 -21.15 9.93
C ASN A 552 -33.35 -20.16 8.79
N ARG A 553 -32.16 -20.28 8.19
CA ARG A 553 -31.66 -19.37 7.16
C ARG A 553 -32.60 -19.26 5.96
N GLU A 554 -33.05 -20.40 5.44
CA GLU A 554 -33.87 -20.46 4.22
C GLU A 554 -35.23 -19.80 4.43
N ASN A 555 -35.95 -20.20 5.47
CA ASN A 555 -37.29 -19.68 5.78
C ASN A 555 -37.25 -18.19 6.13
N ALA A 556 -36.23 -17.75 6.87
CA ALA A 556 -36.10 -16.34 7.22
C ALA A 556 -35.81 -15.47 5.99
N LEU A 557 -34.90 -15.88 5.11
CA LEU A 557 -34.62 -15.14 3.88
C LEU A 557 -35.83 -15.12 2.94
N GLN A 558 -36.55 -16.25 2.82
CA GLN A 558 -37.80 -16.31 2.05
C GLN A 558 -38.83 -15.32 2.61
N TYR A 559 -39.09 -15.39 3.92
CA TYR A 559 -40.07 -14.52 4.58
C TYR A 559 -39.72 -13.03 4.42
N LEU A 560 -38.46 -12.64 4.65
CA LEU A 560 -38.02 -11.26 4.50
C LEU A 560 -38.18 -10.73 3.05
N VAL A 561 -38.05 -11.60 2.05
CA VAL A 561 -38.33 -11.26 0.64
C VAL A 561 -39.84 -11.15 0.41
N ASP A 562 -40.63 -12.07 0.94
CA ASP A 562 -42.09 -12.10 0.74
C ASP A 562 -42.76 -10.82 1.28
N ILE A 563 -42.31 -10.34 2.44
CA ILE A 563 -42.82 -9.11 3.06
C ILE A 563 -42.19 -7.83 2.48
N GLY A 564 -41.21 -7.94 1.59
CA GLY A 564 -40.60 -6.79 0.90
C GLY A 564 -39.54 -6.03 1.72
N LEU A 565 -38.94 -6.65 2.75
CA LEU A 565 -37.76 -6.09 3.42
C LEU A 565 -36.48 -6.34 2.62
N LEU A 566 -36.36 -7.48 1.95
CA LEU A 566 -35.20 -7.81 1.10
C LEU A 566 -35.62 -8.01 -0.36
N ALA A 567 -34.76 -7.61 -1.30
CA ALA A 567 -34.99 -7.83 -2.73
C ALA A 567 -34.60 -9.24 -3.20
N ARG A 568 -33.70 -9.92 -2.48
CA ARG A 568 -33.17 -11.24 -2.84
C ARG A 568 -32.95 -12.09 -1.60
N LYS A 569 -32.98 -13.42 -1.75
CA LYS A 569 -32.67 -14.39 -0.69
C LYS A 569 -31.17 -14.49 -0.40
N ASN A 570 -30.51 -13.34 -0.24
CA ASN A 570 -29.09 -13.26 0.10
C ASN A 570 -28.85 -12.05 1.00
N TYR A 571 -28.42 -12.32 2.23
CA TYR A 571 -28.00 -11.30 3.18
C TYR A 571 -26.85 -11.85 4.03
N GLY A 572 -25.71 -11.17 4.01
CA GLY A 572 -24.48 -11.65 4.68
C GLY A 572 -24.62 -11.79 6.19
N GLY A 573 -25.40 -10.90 6.83
CA GLY A 573 -25.58 -10.85 8.29
C GLY A 573 -26.71 -11.74 8.85
N ILE A 574 -27.34 -12.59 8.04
CA ILE A 574 -28.58 -13.28 8.44
C ILE A 574 -28.40 -14.21 9.66
N GLU A 575 -27.23 -14.83 9.84
CA GLU A 575 -26.98 -15.70 10.99
C GLU A 575 -26.99 -14.94 12.33
N GLN A 576 -26.46 -13.72 12.33
CA GLN A 576 -26.45 -12.86 13.51
C GLN A 576 -27.87 -12.37 13.84
N ILE A 577 -28.62 -11.98 12.81
CA ILE A 577 -30.03 -11.60 12.92
C ILE A 577 -30.86 -12.75 13.51
N LEU A 578 -30.70 -13.96 13.00
CA LEU A 578 -31.42 -15.15 13.46
C LEU A 578 -31.12 -15.47 14.92
N SER A 579 -29.86 -15.37 15.35
CA SER A 579 -29.47 -15.60 16.74
C SER A 579 -30.18 -14.63 17.69
N LYS A 580 -30.18 -13.33 17.35
CA LYS A 580 -30.86 -12.30 18.13
C LYS A 580 -32.39 -12.46 18.12
N ALA A 581 -32.98 -12.78 16.97
CA ALA A 581 -34.42 -13.00 16.84
C ALA A 581 -34.91 -14.20 17.67
N LYS A 582 -34.14 -15.30 17.70
CA LYS A 582 -34.44 -16.47 18.56
C LYS A 582 -34.44 -16.10 20.04
N LEU A 583 -33.43 -15.34 20.48
CA LEU A 583 -33.34 -14.87 21.86
C LEU A 583 -34.52 -13.95 22.23
N GLN A 584 -34.90 -13.05 21.34
CA GLN A 584 -36.04 -12.16 21.56
C GLN A 584 -37.36 -12.95 21.61
N ARG A 585 -37.55 -13.95 20.73
CA ARG A 585 -38.72 -14.82 20.76
C ARG A 585 -38.83 -15.62 22.06
N GLN A 586 -37.72 -16.12 22.59
CA GLN A 586 -37.66 -16.81 23.88
C GLN A 586 -37.94 -15.91 25.09
N ARG A 587 -37.77 -14.59 24.96
CA ARG A 587 -38.10 -13.63 26.03
C ARG A 587 -39.56 -13.19 25.99
N LYS A 588 -40.24 -13.37 24.85
CA LYS A 588 -41.65 -13.00 24.64
C LYS A 588 -42.63 -14.15 24.88
N GLY A 589 -42.20 -15.39 24.66
CA GLY A 589 -42.93 -16.61 25.04
C GLY A 589 -42.55 -17.05 26.44
#